data_AF-X1RSN9-F1
#
_entry.id   AF-X1RSN9-F1
#
_cell.length_a   1.000
_cell.length_b   1.000
_cell.length_c   1.000
_cell.angle_alpha   90.00
_cell.angle_beta   90.00
_cell.angle_gamma   90.00
#
_symmetry.space_group_name_H-M   'P 1'
#
loop_
_entity.id
_entity.type
_entity.pdbx_description
1 polymer ?
#
loop_
_entity_poly.entity_id
_entity_poly.type
_entity_poly.pdbx_seq_one_letter_code
_entity_poly.pdbx_strand_id
1 'polypeptide(L)'
;MADESEFYHHQIEEFKKTYEVDADNFSIEFTKERNSTLLSCDIHGKFTGNWYDFHWFLNPLGLDFLDSPFDKSERVLSWKGPIEEIPTSIVLEFTFPISNCHAHVWPK
;
A
#
# COMPACT_ATOMS: atom_id res chain seq x y z
N MET A 1 -14.35 22.15 14.36
CA MET A 1 -13.87 20.75 14.30
C MET A 1 -14.10 20.34 12.87
N ALA A 2 -13.05 20.03 12.11
CA ALA A 2 -13.25 19.41 10.80
C ALA A 2 -14.06 18.13 11.03
N ASP A 3 -15.07 17.88 10.21
CA ASP A 3 -15.96 16.74 10.39
C ASP A 3 -15.15 15.46 10.11
N GLU A 4 -14.88 14.66 11.15
CA GLU A 4 -14.13 13.41 11.05
C GLU A 4 -14.77 12.48 10.00
N SER A 5 -16.10 12.57 9.81
CA SER A 5 -16.83 11.82 8.78
C SER A 5 -16.54 12.32 7.37
N GLU A 6 -16.41 13.63 7.17
CA GLU A 6 -16.06 14.22 5.88
C GLU A 6 -14.63 13.84 5.48
N PHE A 7 -13.69 13.96 6.42
CA PHE A 7 -12.31 13.51 6.22
C PHE A 7 -12.27 12.01 5.91
N TYR A 8 -13.03 11.19 6.63
CA TYR A 8 -13.13 9.75 6.36
C TYR A 8 -13.56 9.44 4.94
N HIS A 9 -14.63 10.08 4.49
CA HIS A 9 -15.16 9.89 3.14
C HIS A 9 -14.13 10.29 2.08
N HIS A 10 -13.49 11.45 2.27
CA HIS A 10 -12.49 11.98 1.35
C HIS A 10 -11.30 11.02 1.15
N GLN A 11 -10.72 10.50 2.24
CA GLN A 11 -9.56 9.60 2.15
C GLN A 11 -9.89 8.31 1.37
N ILE A 12 -11.09 7.77 1.54
CA ILE A 12 -11.53 6.56 0.85
C ILE A 12 -11.78 6.85 -0.63
N GLU A 13 -12.43 7.96 -0.97
CA GLU A 13 -12.66 8.36 -2.35
C GLU A 13 -11.35 8.60 -3.09
N GLU A 14 -10.39 9.29 -2.47
CA GLU A 14 -9.05 9.49 -3.04
C GLU A 14 -8.30 8.17 -3.24
N PHE A 15 -8.35 7.26 -2.27
CA PHE A 15 -7.75 5.93 -2.41
C PHE A 15 -8.34 5.19 -3.60
N LYS A 16 -9.67 5.10 -3.68
CA LYS A 16 -10.37 4.39 -4.76
C LYS A 16 -10.09 5.00 -6.13
N LYS A 17 -10.04 6.33 -6.21
CA LYS A 17 -9.72 7.06 -7.43
C LYS A 17 -8.27 6.86 -7.86
N THR A 18 -7.34 6.80 -6.92
CA THR A 18 -5.90 6.68 -7.21
C THR A 18 -5.55 5.28 -7.70
N TYR A 19 -6.09 4.26 -7.04
CA TYR A 19 -5.66 2.88 -7.25
C TYR A 19 -6.60 2.07 -8.14
N GLU A 20 -7.85 2.51 -8.33
CA GLU A 20 -8.87 1.85 -9.16
C GLU A 20 -8.98 0.34 -8.90
N VAL A 21 -8.88 -0.05 -7.62
CA VAL A 21 -8.95 -1.44 -7.17
C VAL A 21 -10.28 -1.78 -6.50
N ASP A 22 -10.65 -3.05 -6.58
CA ASP A 22 -11.72 -3.59 -5.74
C ASP A 22 -11.22 -3.70 -4.30
N ALA A 23 -11.77 -2.84 -3.44
CA ALA A 23 -11.41 -2.76 -2.03
C ALA A 23 -12.66 -2.46 -1.18
N ASP A 24 -12.71 -3.08 -0.01
CA ASP A 24 -13.78 -2.93 0.98
C ASP A 24 -13.24 -2.98 2.42
N ASN A 25 -14.14 -3.11 3.40
CA ASN A 25 -13.81 -3.14 4.83
C ASN A 25 -12.92 -1.97 5.28
N PHE A 26 -13.15 -0.78 4.70
CA PHE A 26 -12.42 0.42 5.08
C PHE A 26 -12.65 0.78 6.55
N SER A 27 -11.58 1.10 7.26
CA SER A 27 -11.61 1.66 8.61
C SER A 27 -10.61 2.79 8.74
N ILE A 28 -10.93 3.78 9.58
CA ILE A 28 -10.01 4.83 9.95
C ILE A 28 -9.89 4.92 11.46
N GLU A 29 -8.65 4.95 11.95
CA GLU A 29 -8.34 5.16 13.36
C GLU A 29 -7.52 6.44 13.53
N PHE A 30 -7.98 7.32 14.43
CA PHE A 30 -7.28 8.55 14.78
C PHE A 30 -6.52 8.36 16.10
N THR A 31 -5.20 8.50 16.06
CA THR A 31 -4.33 8.49 17.25
C THR A 31 -3.93 9.92 17.60
N LYS A 32 -4.68 10.55 18.51
CA LYS A 32 -4.51 11.97 18.87
C LYS A 32 -3.14 12.27 19.47
N GLU A 33 -2.57 11.34 20.24
CA GLU A 33 -1.27 11.49 20.90
C GLU A 33 -0.12 11.63 19.90
N ARG A 34 -0.31 11.10 18.70
CA ARG A 34 0.70 11.09 17.62
C ARG A 34 0.32 12.00 16.46
N ASN A 35 -0.84 12.66 16.52
CA ASN A 35 -1.44 13.39 15.40
C ASN A 35 -1.42 12.55 14.11
N SER A 36 -1.76 11.26 14.21
CA SER A 36 -1.69 10.32 13.10
C SER A 36 -3.05 9.68 12.82
N THR A 37 -3.26 9.33 11.57
CA THR A 37 -4.45 8.61 11.09
C THR A 37 -3.99 7.32 10.42
N LEU A 38 -4.66 6.22 10.72
CA LEU A 38 -4.48 4.94 10.05
C LEU A 38 -5.71 4.64 9.20
N LEU A 39 -5.55 4.52 7.89
CA LEU A 39 -6.55 3.97 6.97
C LEU A 39 -6.22 2.50 6.72
N SER A 40 -7.19 1.60 6.94
CA SER A 40 -7.06 0.17 6.63
C SER A 40 -8.17 -0.26 5.69
N CYS A 41 -7.92 -1.27 4.85
CA CYS A 41 -8.90 -1.87 3.94
C CYS A 41 -8.44 -3.25 3.48
N ASP A 42 -9.38 -4.02 2.95
CA ASP A 42 -9.10 -5.29 2.26
C ASP A 42 -9.08 -5.04 0.75
N ILE A 43 -8.11 -5.65 0.05
CA ILE A 43 -7.91 -5.48 -1.39
C ILE A 43 -8.08 -6.84 -2.08
N HIS A 44 -8.95 -6.89 -3.08
CA HIS A 44 -9.37 -8.13 -3.71
C HIS A 44 -8.77 -8.31 -5.11
N GLY A 45 -8.70 -9.57 -5.56
CA GLY A 45 -8.38 -9.93 -6.94
C GLY A 45 -6.92 -9.70 -7.38
N LYS A 46 -6.01 -9.43 -6.44
CA LYS A 46 -4.58 -9.17 -6.76
C LYS A 46 -3.71 -10.41 -6.71
N PHE A 47 -4.27 -11.57 -6.36
CA PHE A 47 -3.58 -12.85 -6.40
C PHE A 47 -4.09 -13.68 -7.58
N THR A 48 -3.17 -14.11 -8.45
CA THR A 48 -3.50 -14.84 -9.70
C THR A 48 -3.40 -16.37 -9.54
N GLY A 49 -3.19 -16.86 -8.32
CA GLY A 49 -2.96 -18.28 -8.02
C GLY A 49 -1.47 -18.65 -7.87
N ASN A 50 -0.58 -17.90 -8.52
CA ASN A 50 0.87 -18.14 -8.48
C ASN A 50 1.68 -16.95 -7.97
N TRP A 51 1.13 -15.73 -8.04
CA TRP A 51 1.79 -14.52 -7.54
C TRP A 51 0.77 -13.45 -7.16
N TYR A 52 1.22 -12.51 -6.34
CA TYR A 52 0.56 -11.23 -6.06
C TYR A 52 1.02 -10.19 -7.08
N ASP A 53 0.08 -9.47 -7.66
CA ASP A 53 0.31 -8.36 -8.57
C ASP A 53 0.19 -7.02 -7.82
N PHE A 54 1.27 -6.24 -7.81
CA PHE A 54 1.37 -4.92 -7.19
C PHE A 54 1.43 -3.77 -8.19
N HIS A 55 1.24 -4.00 -9.50
CA HIS A 55 1.18 -2.89 -10.47
C HIS A 55 0.12 -1.85 -10.09
N TRP A 56 -1.02 -2.30 -9.54
CA TRP A 56 -2.08 -1.42 -9.08
C TRP A 56 -1.58 -0.40 -8.05
N PHE A 57 -0.65 -0.79 -7.17
CA PHE A 57 -0.13 0.04 -6.10
C PHE A 57 1.09 0.84 -6.53
N LEU A 58 2.00 0.22 -7.29
CA LEU A 58 3.28 0.83 -7.65
C LEU A 58 3.16 1.84 -8.78
N ASN A 59 2.32 1.57 -9.80
CA ASN A 59 2.22 2.44 -10.98
C ASN A 59 1.77 3.87 -10.65
N PRO A 60 0.74 4.10 -9.81
CA PRO A 60 0.34 5.46 -9.43
C PRO A 60 1.44 6.22 -8.68
N LEU A 61 2.34 5.49 -8.02
CA LEU A 61 3.46 6.06 -7.26
C LEU A 61 4.73 6.23 -8.11
N GLY A 62 4.75 5.74 -9.35
CA GLY A 62 5.94 5.71 -10.20
C GLY A 62 7.06 4.82 -9.67
N LEU A 63 6.71 3.79 -8.89
CA LEU A 63 7.67 2.88 -8.26
C LEU A 63 7.77 1.54 -8.99
N ASP A 64 8.88 0.85 -8.74
CA ASP A 64 9.17 -0.50 -9.23
C ASP A 64 10.05 -1.19 -8.20
N PHE A 65 9.78 -2.45 -7.85
CA PHE A 65 10.53 -3.12 -6.78
C PHE A 65 12.04 -3.25 -7.06
N LEU A 66 12.45 -3.28 -8.33
CA LEU A 66 13.84 -3.42 -8.75
C LEU A 66 14.45 -2.08 -9.18
N ASP A 67 13.73 -1.28 -9.95
CA ASP A 67 14.26 0.00 -10.47
C ASP A 67 14.18 1.13 -9.42
N SER A 68 13.25 1.02 -8.46
CA SER A 68 13.20 1.84 -7.25
C SER A 68 13.59 0.96 -6.07
N PRO A 69 14.88 0.71 -5.82
CA PRO A 69 15.33 -0.48 -5.10
C PRO A 69 14.65 -0.62 -3.73
N PHE A 70 13.74 -1.58 -3.61
CA PHE A 70 13.17 -2.00 -2.34
C PHE A 70 14.19 -2.86 -1.60
N ASP A 71 14.39 -2.59 -0.32
CA ASP A 71 15.10 -3.48 0.57
C ASP A 71 14.30 -4.76 0.75
N LYS A 72 14.93 -5.91 0.51
CA LYS A 72 14.30 -7.22 0.59
C LYS A 72 14.88 -8.05 1.73
N SER A 73 13.99 -8.61 2.55
CA SER A 73 14.31 -9.68 3.50
C SER A 73 13.59 -10.98 3.12
N GLU A 74 13.63 -11.99 3.98
CA GLU A 74 12.98 -13.28 3.72
C GLU A 74 11.49 -13.12 3.39
N ARG A 75 10.78 -12.23 4.09
CA ARG A 75 9.30 -12.10 4.01
C ARG A 75 8.81 -10.66 3.86
N VAL A 76 9.71 -9.71 3.61
CA VAL A 76 9.37 -8.27 3.58
C VAL A 76 10.05 -7.60 2.40
N LEU A 77 9.30 -6.72 1.73
CA LEU A 77 9.82 -5.68 0.85
C LEU A 77 9.57 -4.33 1.51
N SER A 78 10.58 -3.48 1.62
CA SER A 78 10.44 -2.14 2.19
C SER A 78 11.12 -1.09 1.35
N TRP A 79 10.51 0.10 1.28
CA TRP A 79 11.06 1.25 0.57
C TRP A 79 10.86 2.50 1.41
N LYS A 80 11.81 3.43 1.30
CA LYS A 80 11.74 4.75 1.94
C LYS A 80 12.15 5.82 0.93
N GLY A 81 11.35 6.86 0.82
CA GLY A 81 11.64 7.98 -0.06
C GLY A 81 10.50 9.00 -0.06
N PRO A 82 10.69 10.12 -0.76
CA PRO A 82 9.63 11.11 -0.93
C PRO A 82 8.63 10.66 -2.00
N ILE A 83 7.34 10.87 -1.74
CA ILE A 83 6.26 10.81 -2.74
C ILE A 83 5.58 12.17 -2.69
N GLU A 84 5.58 12.90 -3.80
CA GLU A 84 5.08 14.29 -3.84
C GLU A 84 5.66 15.17 -2.72
N GLU A 85 6.97 15.07 -2.48
CA GLU A 85 7.71 15.76 -1.41
C GLU A 85 7.37 15.31 0.03
N ILE A 86 6.45 14.36 0.20
CA ILE A 86 6.08 13.80 1.51
C ILE A 86 6.97 12.60 1.84
N PRO A 87 7.71 12.62 2.98
CA PRO A 87 8.47 11.47 3.44
C PRO A 87 7.57 10.25 3.65
N THR A 88 7.81 9.19 2.89
CA THR A 88 6.97 8.01 2.85
C THR A 88 7.79 6.75 3.13
N SER A 89 7.18 5.81 3.85
CA SER A 89 7.70 4.45 4.04
C SER A 89 6.65 3.46 3.55
N ILE A 90 7.07 2.54 2.68
CA ILE A 90 6.24 1.44 2.20
C ILE A 90 6.80 0.15 2.78
N VAL A 91 5.93 -0.68 3.34
CA VAL A 91 6.30 -2.00 3.87
C VAL A 91 5.26 -3.00 3.40
N LEU A 92 5.71 -4.04 2.71
CA LEU A 92 4.91 -5.18 2.28
C LEU A 92 5.37 -6.41 3.05
N GLU A 93 4.53 -6.92 3.94
CA GLU A 93 4.82 -8.09 4.79
C GLU A 93 4.04 -9.31 4.32
N PHE A 94 4.72 -10.45 4.26
CA PHE A 94 4.16 -11.71 3.77
C PHE A 94 4.27 -12.82 4.83
N THR A 95 3.31 -13.73 4.86
CA THR A 95 3.30 -14.87 5.80
C THR A 95 4.24 -16.00 5.37
N PHE A 96 4.89 -15.88 4.22
CA PHE A 96 5.76 -16.87 3.60
C PHE A 96 7.05 -16.22 3.05
N PRO A 97 8.14 -16.98 2.86
CA PRO A 97 9.35 -16.50 2.19
C PRO A 97 9.08 -16.07 0.75
N ILE A 98 9.64 -14.94 0.30
CA ILE A 98 9.28 -14.34 -0.98
C ILE A 98 10.39 -14.32 -2.03
N SER A 99 9.97 -14.44 -3.28
CA SER A 99 10.68 -13.95 -4.45
C SER A 99 9.86 -12.87 -5.16
N ASN A 100 10.50 -12.01 -5.94
CA ASN A 100 9.82 -10.91 -6.63
C ASN A 100 10.53 -10.55 -7.94
N CYS A 101 9.79 -9.85 -8.81
CA CYS A 101 10.36 -9.06 -9.90
C CYS A 101 9.89 -7.60 -9.76
N HIS A 102 9.79 -6.87 -10.86
CA HIS A 102 9.34 -5.48 -10.99
C HIS A 102 8.10 -5.13 -10.15
N ALA A 103 7.04 -5.94 -10.25
CA ALA A 103 5.78 -5.68 -9.53
C ALA A 103 5.06 -6.95 -9.06
N HIS A 104 5.64 -8.13 -9.28
CA HIS A 104 5.05 -9.40 -8.84
C HIS A 104 5.81 -9.98 -7.65
N VAL A 105 5.09 -10.59 -6.72
CA VAL A 105 5.65 -11.29 -5.55
C VAL A 105 5.07 -12.69 -5.45
N TRP A 106 5.90 -13.71 -5.22
CA TRP A 106 5.46 -15.10 -5.09
C TRP A 106 6.23 -15.85 -4.00
N PRO A 107 5.68 -16.97 -3.47
CA PRO A 107 6.41 -17.82 -2.52
C PRO A 107 7.70 -18.35 -3.12
N LYS A 108 8.77 -18.36 -2.32
CA LYS A 108 10.05 -18.96 -2.66
C LYS A 108 10.07 -20.47 -2.41
#